data_AF-A0A7X5VMU4-F1
#
_entry.id   AF-A0A7X5VMU4-F1
#
_cell.length_a   1.000
_cell.length_b   1.000
_cell.length_c   1.000
_cell.angle_alpha   90.00
_cell.angle_beta   90.00
_cell.angle_gamma   90.00
#
_symmetry.space_group_name_H-M   'P 1'
#
loop_
_entity.id
_entity.type
_entity.pdbx_description
1 polymer ?
#
loop_
_entity_poly.entity_id
_entity_poly.type
_entity_poly.pdbx_seq_one_letter_code
_entity_poly.pdbx_strand_id
1 'polypeptide(L)'
;IDLFKPGLPGDPDTVGAIIPAPNICNGNGICEPQESCSNCPTDCNTQGDPTGFCGDGICEEALLEDCLTCPSDCAGRQNGNMGQRYCCGNGGGENPVSCFDARCTSGGFSCGSTGSVFCCGDGTCDPTEDSCICAADCGPAPPMEFACDDGVDDDCDGELDCADRDCCTDGLCVTGVDNDSDGVADCDCDDSNPGVWDSPGEVTMLTLQKGGVTATLDWASPASPGATSLNYEALRSGDPDDFVSASECLGDADPTDLTNIDPEVPALGTLYQYLIRALNDCPGTAGTGTIGSDSGNVQRPAAACP
;
A
#
# COMPACT_ATOMS: atom_id res chain seq x y z
N ILE A 1 -40.23 46.37 7.51
CA ILE A 1 -38.99 46.89 8.11
C ILE A 1 -37.91 46.57 7.09
N ASP A 2 -37.49 47.61 6.38
CA ASP A 2 -36.73 47.52 5.14
C ASP A 2 -35.33 48.03 5.47
N LEU A 3 -34.37 47.12 5.60
CA LEU A 3 -33.00 47.43 5.99
C LEU A 3 -32.10 46.77 4.96
N PHE A 4 -31.82 47.46 3.85
CA PHE A 4 -30.52 47.52 3.17
C PHE A 4 -30.66 48.48 1.98
N LYS A 5 -30.27 49.75 2.18
CA LYS A 5 -29.88 50.66 1.10
C LYS A 5 -28.39 50.99 1.28
N PRO A 6 -27.54 50.81 0.26
CA PRO A 6 -26.16 51.29 0.32
C PRO A 6 -26.13 52.83 0.26
N GLY A 7 -25.38 53.42 1.19
CA GLY A 7 -25.30 54.85 1.47
C GLY A 7 -24.51 55.67 0.44
N LEU A 8 -24.87 56.96 0.40
CA LEU A 8 -24.16 58.04 -0.29
C LEU A 8 -22.88 58.43 0.50
N PRO A 9 -21.92 59.15 -0.13
CA PRO A 9 -20.66 59.52 0.50
C PRO A 9 -20.88 60.45 1.71
N GLY A 10 -20.46 60.03 2.90
CA GLY A 10 -20.47 60.86 4.12
C GLY A 10 -20.89 60.18 5.43
N ASP A 11 -21.11 58.86 5.45
CA ASP A 11 -21.47 58.13 6.68
C ASP A 11 -20.22 57.84 7.55
N PRO A 12 -20.18 58.24 8.84
CA PRO A 12 -19.00 58.10 9.70
C PRO A 12 -18.69 56.67 10.16
N ASP A 13 -19.45 55.65 9.76
CA ASP A 13 -19.23 54.24 10.12
C ASP A 13 -18.34 53.46 9.13
N THR A 14 -17.36 54.12 8.48
CA THR A 14 -16.23 53.39 7.89
C THR A 14 -15.30 52.93 9.00
N VAL A 15 -15.65 51.83 9.68
CA VAL A 15 -14.65 51.00 10.33
C VAL A 15 -13.82 50.42 9.19
N GLY A 16 -12.61 50.93 9.02
CA GLY A 16 -11.59 50.31 8.19
C GLY A 16 -11.27 48.94 8.77
N ALA A 17 -12.07 47.94 8.41
CA ALA A 17 -11.71 46.55 8.57
C ALA A 17 -10.56 46.31 7.61
N ILE A 18 -9.34 46.45 8.13
CA ILE A 18 -8.20 45.73 7.61
C ILE A 18 -8.59 44.27 7.83
N ILE A 19 -9.21 43.62 6.84
CA ILE A 19 -9.24 42.16 6.82
C ILE A 19 -7.75 41.82 6.65
N PRO A 20 -7.06 41.32 7.68
CA PRO A 20 -5.73 40.79 7.44
C PRO A 20 -5.96 39.71 6.37
N ALA A 21 -5.17 39.71 5.30
CA ALA A 21 -5.10 38.49 4.49
C ALA A 21 -4.98 37.32 5.47
N PRO A 22 -5.79 36.24 5.32
CA PRO A 22 -5.75 35.13 6.26
C PRO A 22 -4.27 34.80 6.46
N ASN A 23 -3.84 34.80 7.72
CA ASN A 23 -2.47 34.48 8.02
C ASN A 23 -2.30 33.02 7.61
N ILE A 24 -1.74 32.81 6.43
CA ILE A 24 -1.48 31.51 5.84
C ILE A 24 -0.42 30.75 6.63
N CYS A 25 0.16 31.31 7.69
CA CYS A 25 0.98 30.53 8.63
C CYS A 25 0.35 30.65 10.03
N ASN A 26 -0.76 29.96 10.25
CA ASN A 26 -1.59 30.08 11.45
C ASN A 26 -1.15 29.17 12.62
N GLY A 27 -0.17 28.30 12.43
CA GLY A 27 0.35 27.38 13.44
C GLY A 27 -0.59 26.23 13.81
N ASN A 28 -1.53 25.85 12.94
CA ASN A 28 -2.45 24.74 13.13
C ASN A 28 -1.86 23.37 12.74
N GLY A 29 -0.68 23.33 12.12
CA GLY A 29 -0.02 22.08 11.69
C GLY A 29 -0.66 21.41 10.48
N ILE A 30 -1.40 22.15 9.65
CA ILE A 30 -2.00 21.68 8.40
C ILE A 30 -1.44 22.54 7.27
N CYS A 31 -0.84 21.93 6.25
CA CYS A 31 -0.33 22.67 5.09
C CYS A 31 -1.47 23.00 4.09
N GLU A 32 -1.94 24.25 4.11
CA GLU A 32 -3.04 24.72 3.25
C GLU A 32 -2.54 25.19 1.86
N PRO A 33 -3.42 25.35 0.85
CA PRO A 33 -3.00 25.87 -0.45
C PRO A 33 -2.36 27.27 -0.34
N GLN A 34 -1.15 27.43 -0.93
CA GLN A 34 -0.25 28.61 -0.84
C GLN A 34 0.67 28.64 0.38
N GLU A 35 0.59 27.63 1.23
CA GLU A 35 1.56 27.36 2.29
C GLU A 35 2.65 26.41 1.76
N SER A 36 3.86 26.59 2.24
CA SER A 36 5.04 25.76 1.98
C SER A 36 5.89 25.78 3.23
N CYS A 37 6.77 24.80 3.44
CA CYS A 37 7.71 24.84 4.56
C CYS A 37 8.60 26.11 4.55
N SER A 38 8.87 26.68 3.36
CA SER A 38 9.76 27.82 3.16
C SER A 38 9.11 29.14 3.63
N ASN A 39 7.79 29.27 3.53
CA ASN A 39 7.07 30.46 3.98
C ASN A 39 6.28 30.24 5.29
N CYS A 40 5.87 29.01 5.60
CA CYS A 40 5.04 28.61 6.73
C CYS A 40 5.53 27.31 7.41
N PRO A 41 6.77 27.27 7.96
CA PRO A 41 7.37 26.05 8.53
C PRO A 41 6.66 25.52 9.79
N THR A 42 5.77 26.32 10.40
CA THR A 42 4.98 25.88 11.56
C THR A 42 3.76 25.05 11.15
N ASP A 43 3.30 25.21 9.91
CA ASP A 43 2.09 24.55 9.38
C ASP A 43 2.42 23.46 8.35
N CYS A 44 3.47 23.71 7.56
CA CYS A 44 3.96 22.83 6.51
C CYS A 44 5.27 22.13 6.88
N ASN A 45 5.51 21.84 8.16
CA ASN A 45 6.52 20.83 8.45
C ASN A 45 5.93 19.47 8.02
N THR A 46 6.39 18.93 6.91
CA THR A 46 6.31 17.49 6.74
C THR A 46 7.24 16.92 7.81
N GLN A 47 6.66 16.53 8.94
CA GLN A 47 7.15 15.35 9.65
C GLN A 47 6.83 14.19 8.71
N GLY A 48 7.61 14.03 7.64
CA GLY A 48 7.79 12.68 7.15
C GLY A 48 8.65 12.03 8.23
N ASP A 49 8.17 10.94 8.81
CA ASP A 49 9.16 10.00 9.33
C ASP A 49 9.97 9.56 8.11
N PRO A 50 11.31 9.61 8.15
CA PRO A 50 12.09 9.02 7.08
C PRO A 50 11.62 7.57 6.93
N THR A 51 11.20 7.13 5.75
CA THR A 51 11.02 5.69 5.48
C THR A 51 12.38 5.06 5.16
N GLY A 52 13.41 5.44 5.92
CA GLY A 52 14.75 4.91 5.79
C GLY A 52 14.89 3.75 6.75
N PHE A 53 14.16 2.66 6.49
CA PHE A 53 14.08 1.58 7.48
C PHE A 53 15.47 1.01 7.82
N CYS A 54 16.44 0.99 6.90
CA CYS A 54 17.80 0.58 7.26
C CYS A 54 18.90 1.31 6.44
N GLY A 55 20.10 1.48 7.03
CA GLY A 55 21.28 2.12 6.43
C GLY A 55 21.56 3.59 6.82
N ASP A 56 20.70 4.24 7.61
CA ASP A 56 20.85 5.68 7.95
C ASP A 56 21.70 5.91 9.24
N GLY A 57 21.99 4.83 9.97
CA GLY A 57 22.77 4.81 11.20
C GLY A 57 21.97 5.05 12.48
N ILE A 58 20.64 5.03 12.43
CA ILE A 58 19.71 5.29 13.53
C ILE A 58 18.68 4.17 13.56
N CYS A 59 18.52 3.50 14.70
CA CYS A 59 17.51 2.45 14.88
C CYS A 59 16.16 3.04 15.31
N GLU A 60 15.19 3.07 14.41
CA GLU A 60 13.92 3.80 14.53
C GLU A 60 12.73 2.88 14.85
N GLU A 61 12.49 2.63 16.14
CA GLU A 61 11.42 1.71 16.58
C GLU A 61 10.00 2.10 16.13
N ALA A 62 9.78 3.40 15.88
CA ALA A 62 8.50 3.93 15.42
C ALA A 62 8.19 3.48 13.98
N LEU A 63 9.23 3.04 13.27
CA LEU A 63 9.23 2.57 11.89
C LEU A 63 9.48 1.06 11.84
N LEU A 64 9.35 0.32 12.94
CA LEU A 64 9.52 -1.14 12.94
C LEU A 64 10.92 -1.61 12.53
N GLU A 65 11.93 -0.75 12.62
CA GLU A 65 13.31 -1.20 12.53
C GLU A 65 13.68 -2.02 13.73
N ASP A 66 14.31 -3.17 13.51
CA ASP A 66 14.91 -3.95 14.56
C ASP A 66 16.21 -4.63 14.11
N CYS A 67 16.90 -5.29 15.03
CA CYS A 67 18.19 -5.90 14.72
C CYS A 67 18.17 -7.09 13.74
N LEU A 68 16.98 -7.57 13.35
CA LEU A 68 16.79 -8.59 12.34
C LEU A 68 16.49 -7.96 10.98
N THR A 69 15.58 -6.99 10.96
CA THR A 69 15.19 -6.29 9.73
C THR A 69 16.26 -5.29 9.30
N CYS A 70 16.88 -4.60 10.25
CA CYS A 70 17.81 -3.49 10.03
C CYS A 70 19.10 -3.61 10.86
N PRO A 71 19.91 -4.66 10.66
CA PRO A 71 21.14 -4.89 11.43
C PRO A 71 22.24 -3.85 11.18
N SER A 72 22.13 -3.06 10.11
CA SER A 72 22.98 -1.89 9.81
C SER A 72 22.82 -0.78 10.85
N ASP A 73 21.61 -0.61 11.39
CA ASP A 73 21.23 0.54 12.22
C ASP A 73 20.83 0.11 13.64
N CYS A 74 20.20 -1.06 13.75
CA CYS A 74 19.76 -1.63 15.00
C CYS A 74 20.77 -2.63 15.56
N ALA A 75 21.37 -2.27 16.69
CA ALA A 75 22.26 -3.17 17.41
C ALA A 75 21.54 -4.46 17.86
N GLY A 76 22.17 -5.62 17.66
CA GLY A 76 21.60 -6.87 18.14
C GLY A 76 22.59 -8.00 18.29
N ARG A 77 22.16 -9.02 19.05
CA ARG A 77 22.88 -10.28 19.19
C ARG A 77 21.89 -11.42 19.32
N GLN A 78 21.61 -12.08 18.21
CA GLN A 78 20.64 -13.19 18.15
C GLN A 78 21.26 -14.57 18.42
N ASN A 79 22.59 -14.64 18.47
CA ASN A 79 23.35 -15.89 18.61
C ASN A 79 24.18 -15.98 19.90
N GLY A 80 24.38 -17.20 20.39
CA GLY A 80 25.15 -17.51 21.60
C GLY A 80 24.29 -17.67 22.85
N ASN A 81 24.84 -17.34 24.02
CA ASN A 81 24.17 -17.51 25.32
C ASN A 81 22.86 -16.70 25.37
N MET A 82 21.73 -17.37 25.63
CA MET A 82 20.39 -16.77 25.66
C MET A 82 20.31 -15.55 26.58
N GLY A 83 20.99 -15.57 27.73
CA GLY A 83 20.98 -14.45 28.68
C GLY A 83 21.77 -13.21 28.23
N GLN A 84 22.43 -13.27 27.07
CA GLN A 84 23.18 -12.15 26.48
C GLN A 84 22.60 -11.69 25.13
N ARG A 85 21.51 -12.34 24.66
CA ARG A 85 20.85 -11.96 23.42
C ARG A 85 20.00 -10.72 23.63
N TYR A 86 19.89 -9.91 22.57
CA TYR A 86 19.01 -8.75 22.53
C TYR A 86 18.80 -8.29 21.10
N CYS A 87 17.67 -7.62 20.87
CA CYS A 87 17.36 -6.96 19.61
C CYS A 87 16.88 -5.54 19.91
N CYS A 88 17.63 -4.53 19.49
CA CYS A 88 17.17 -3.14 19.56
C CYS A 88 16.08 -2.89 18.52
N GLY A 89 15.17 -1.94 18.80
CA GLY A 89 14.02 -1.64 17.93
C GLY A 89 12.67 -2.12 18.46
N ASN A 90 12.63 -2.81 19.61
CA ASN A 90 11.41 -3.41 20.20
C ASN A 90 10.64 -4.39 19.30
N GLY A 91 11.15 -4.74 18.11
CA GLY A 91 10.53 -5.64 17.15
C GLY A 91 10.73 -7.14 17.42
N GLY A 92 11.11 -7.88 16.38
CA GLY A 92 11.29 -9.32 16.38
C GLY A 92 12.50 -9.85 17.16
N GLY A 93 12.77 -11.15 16.98
CA GLY A 93 13.93 -11.84 17.52
C GLY A 93 13.88 -12.21 19.00
N GLU A 94 15.01 -12.68 19.51
CA GLU A 94 15.18 -13.16 20.89
C GLU A 94 15.55 -12.00 21.82
N ASN A 95 14.72 -11.79 22.85
CA ASN A 95 14.81 -10.70 23.83
C ASN A 95 14.80 -9.30 23.18
N PRO A 96 13.69 -8.90 22.52
CA PRO A 96 13.56 -7.56 21.99
C PRO A 96 13.62 -6.53 23.12
N VAL A 97 14.29 -5.41 22.84
CA VAL A 97 14.49 -4.30 23.76
C VAL A 97 14.28 -2.98 23.05
N SER A 98 13.75 -2.02 23.81
CA SER A 98 13.54 -0.66 23.35
C SER A 98 14.86 0.12 23.24
N CYS A 99 14.85 1.28 22.58
CA CYS A 99 15.95 2.24 22.49
C CYS A 99 16.33 2.82 23.86
N PHE A 100 15.50 2.62 24.89
CA PHE A 100 15.89 2.93 26.27
C PHE A 100 16.96 1.98 26.83
N ASP A 101 17.21 0.85 26.17
CA ASP A 101 18.32 -0.03 26.51
C ASP A 101 19.64 0.59 26.03
N ALA A 102 20.57 0.80 26.97
CA ALA A 102 21.85 1.45 26.69
C ALA A 102 22.71 0.70 25.66
N ARG A 103 22.42 -0.57 25.37
CA ARG A 103 23.12 -1.33 24.33
C ARG A 103 22.79 -0.81 22.93
N CYS A 104 21.59 -0.26 22.74
CA CYS A 104 21.09 0.24 21.46
C CYS A 104 21.72 1.56 21.02
N THR A 105 22.37 2.29 21.94
CA THR A 105 23.08 3.55 21.66
C THR A 105 24.59 3.42 21.91
N SER A 106 25.12 2.20 21.76
CA SER A 106 26.51 1.87 22.05
C SER A 106 27.19 1.22 20.84
N GLY A 107 28.52 1.31 20.75
CA GLY A 107 29.25 0.63 19.67
C GLY A 107 29.16 1.27 18.28
N GLY A 108 28.60 2.49 18.16
CA GLY A 108 28.46 3.20 16.90
C GLY A 108 27.01 3.37 16.43
N PHE A 109 26.08 2.66 17.07
CA PHE A 109 24.64 2.73 16.76
C PHE A 109 23.97 3.88 17.50
N SER A 110 23.01 4.52 16.83
CA SER A 110 22.03 5.45 17.40
C SER A 110 20.67 4.77 17.43
N CYS A 111 19.76 5.17 18.33
CA CYS A 111 18.45 4.52 18.45
C CYS A 111 17.42 5.53 18.95
N GLY A 112 16.27 5.60 18.28
CA GLY A 112 15.13 6.47 18.55
C GLY A 112 14.66 7.14 17.27
N SER A 113 13.51 7.82 17.29
CA SER A 113 13.07 8.61 16.15
C SER A 113 13.80 9.95 16.11
N THR A 114 14.75 10.10 15.21
CA THR A 114 15.12 11.45 14.79
C THR A 114 14.18 11.81 13.66
N GLY A 115 12.99 12.30 14.02
CA GLY A 115 12.17 13.04 13.08
C GLY A 115 12.98 14.23 12.59
N SER A 116 13.76 14.02 11.53
CA SER A 116 14.47 15.07 10.85
C SER A 116 13.40 15.86 10.13
N VAL A 117 13.29 17.15 10.47
CA VAL A 117 12.32 18.01 9.81
C VAL A 117 12.91 18.33 8.43
N PHE A 118 12.62 17.49 7.44
CA PHE A 118 12.89 17.78 6.03
C PHE A 118 11.63 18.38 5.38
N CYS A 119 11.81 19.09 4.27
CA CYS A 119 10.72 19.78 3.61
C CYS A 119 10.41 19.16 2.27
N CYS A 120 9.26 18.50 2.18
CA CYS A 120 8.77 18.13 0.87
C CYS A 120 7.94 19.24 0.22
N GLY A 121 8.29 19.61 -1.01
CA GLY A 121 7.66 20.61 -1.87
C GLY A 121 8.39 21.95 -1.99
N ASP A 122 9.68 22.05 -1.67
CA ASP A 122 10.45 23.30 -1.85
C ASP A 122 11.08 23.43 -3.25
N GLY A 123 10.95 22.37 -4.07
CA GLY A 123 11.44 22.29 -5.43
C GLY A 123 12.90 21.86 -5.54
N THR A 124 13.52 21.41 -4.45
CA THR A 124 14.86 20.82 -4.41
C THR A 124 14.86 19.52 -3.62
N CYS A 125 15.39 18.44 -4.21
CA CYS A 125 15.63 17.18 -3.50
C CYS A 125 16.87 17.33 -2.61
N ASP A 126 16.67 17.54 -1.31
CA ASP A 126 17.73 17.77 -0.33
C ASP A 126 18.43 16.46 0.11
N PRO A 127 19.62 16.52 0.75
CA PRO A 127 20.38 15.33 1.12
C PRO A 127 19.72 14.39 2.15
N THR A 128 18.62 14.81 2.76
CA THR A 128 17.80 14.00 3.67
C THR A 128 16.47 13.59 3.03
N GLU A 129 16.36 13.76 1.72
CA GLU A 129 15.18 13.43 0.94
C GLU A 129 15.57 12.42 -0.14
N ASP A 130 14.68 11.47 -0.39
CA ASP A 130 14.74 10.55 -1.51
C ASP A 130 13.34 10.39 -2.11
N SER A 131 13.21 9.52 -3.11
CA SER A 131 11.94 9.26 -3.78
C SER A 131 10.91 8.53 -2.91
N CYS A 132 11.33 7.81 -1.87
CA CYS A 132 10.44 7.13 -0.92
C CYS A 132 9.82 8.12 0.06
N ILE A 133 10.61 9.10 0.48
CA ILE A 133 10.29 10.03 1.54
C ILE A 133 9.68 11.33 0.99
N CYS A 134 10.13 11.77 -0.18
CA CYS A 134 9.73 13.04 -0.77
C CYS A 134 9.58 12.97 -2.29
N ALA A 135 8.58 12.22 -2.75
CA ALA A 135 8.27 12.13 -4.17
C ALA A 135 7.96 13.48 -4.86
N ALA A 136 7.54 14.50 -4.08
CA ALA A 136 7.23 15.82 -4.62
C ALA A 136 8.48 16.57 -5.15
N ASP A 137 9.64 16.41 -4.49
CA ASP A 137 10.89 17.07 -4.88
C ASP A 137 11.90 16.12 -5.53
N CYS A 138 11.98 14.87 -5.06
CA CYS A 138 12.90 13.85 -5.57
C CYS A 138 12.34 13.03 -6.74
N GLY A 139 11.06 13.20 -7.05
CA GLY A 139 10.36 12.46 -8.10
C GLY A 139 9.75 11.15 -7.57
N PRO A 140 8.87 10.50 -8.36
CA PRO A 140 8.21 9.27 -7.94
C PRO A 140 9.24 8.18 -7.65
N ALA A 141 8.91 7.32 -6.68
CA ALA A 141 9.64 6.09 -6.42
C ALA A 141 9.84 5.28 -7.70
N PRO A 142 10.97 4.54 -7.81
CA PRO A 142 11.12 3.51 -8.82
C PRO A 142 9.93 2.53 -8.82
N PRO A 143 9.64 1.86 -9.95
CA PRO A 143 8.55 0.91 -10.04
C PRO A 143 8.94 -0.53 -9.70
N MET A 144 10.20 -0.76 -9.30
CA MET A 144 10.78 -2.06 -8.95
C MET A 144 12.15 -1.89 -8.28
N GLU A 145 12.53 -2.81 -7.39
CA GLU A 145 13.85 -2.85 -6.75
C GLU A 145 15.01 -2.81 -7.77
N PHE A 146 16.08 -2.09 -7.41
CA PHE A 146 17.30 -2.03 -8.21
C PHE A 146 18.40 -2.96 -7.65
N ALA A 147 18.38 -3.24 -6.36
CA ALA A 147 19.30 -4.12 -5.65
C ALA A 147 18.55 -5.03 -4.66
N CYS A 148 18.46 -6.32 -5.00
CA CYS A 148 17.76 -7.33 -4.21
C CYS A 148 18.58 -7.98 -3.07
N ASP A 149 19.65 -7.34 -2.60
CA ASP A 149 20.55 -7.91 -1.58
C ASP A 149 21.27 -6.89 -0.69
N ASP A 150 20.79 -5.65 -0.64
CA ASP A 150 21.44 -4.55 0.08
C ASP A 150 20.71 -4.10 1.35
N GLY A 151 19.53 -4.64 1.62
CA GLY A 151 18.72 -4.40 2.81
C GLY A 151 17.95 -3.09 2.77
N VAL A 152 17.67 -2.55 1.58
CA VAL A 152 16.98 -1.28 1.36
C VAL A 152 15.76 -1.47 0.46
N ASP A 153 14.65 -0.81 0.80
CA ASP A 153 13.42 -0.77 0.00
C ASP A 153 13.63 0.24 -1.15
N ASP A 154 14.12 -0.24 -2.28
CA ASP A 154 14.55 0.60 -3.41
C ASP A 154 13.37 1.23 -4.17
N ASP A 155 12.17 0.64 -4.10
CA ASP A 155 10.97 1.09 -4.80
C ASP A 155 9.84 1.60 -3.90
N CYS A 156 10.09 1.58 -2.60
CA CYS A 156 9.28 2.20 -1.56
C CYS A 156 7.90 1.55 -1.40
N ASP A 157 7.77 0.26 -1.70
CA ASP A 157 6.51 -0.48 -1.61
C ASP A 157 6.29 -1.14 -0.23
N GLY A 158 7.33 -1.14 0.61
CA GLY A 158 7.31 -1.59 1.99
C GLY A 158 7.90 -2.98 2.22
N GLU A 159 8.39 -3.65 1.18
CA GLU A 159 9.16 -4.89 1.28
C GLU A 159 10.67 -4.64 1.06
N LEU A 160 11.51 -5.64 1.34
CA LEU A 160 12.97 -5.51 1.28
C LEU A 160 13.61 -6.71 0.59
N ASP A 161 14.52 -6.46 -0.35
CA ASP A 161 15.38 -7.45 -0.99
C ASP A 161 14.57 -8.67 -1.47
N CYS A 162 14.91 -9.87 -0.98
CA CYS A 162 14.25 -11.10 -1.37
C CYS A 162 12.87 -11.29 -0.75
N ALA A 163 12.48 -10.50 0.25
CA ALA A 163 11.09 -10.45 0.68
C ALA A 163 10.24 -9.61 -0.29
N ASP A 164 10.88 -8.79 -1.13
CA ASP A 164 10.24 -8.01 -2.17
C ASP A 164 9.90 -8.88 -3.39
N ARG A 165 8.67 -8.72 -3.87
CA ARG A 165 8.15 -9.39 -5.06
C ARG A 165 8.86 -8.95 -6.34
N ASP A 166 9.36 -7.73 -6.42
CA ASP A 166 10.05 -7.22 -7.59
C ASP A 166 11.43 -7.89 -7.77
N CYS A 167 11.92 -8.57 -6.73
CA CYS A 167 13.15 -9.35 -6.73
C CYS A 167 13.02 -10.84 -7.02
N CYS A 168 11.81 -11.33 -7.31
CA CYS A 168 11.57 -12.74 -7.61
C CYS A 168 12.34 -13.31 -8.81
N THR A 169 12.85 -12.45 -9.69
CA THR A 169 13.65 -12.89 -10.84
C THR A 169 15.15 -12.69 -10.66
N ASP A 170 15.56 -12.08 -9.55
CA ASP A 170 16.96 -11.84 -9.27
C ASP A 170 17.67 -13.12 -8.81
N GLY A 171 18.89 -13.31 -9.34
CA GLY A 171 19.69 -14.50 -9.07
C GLY A 171 20.19 -14.62 -7.62
N LEU A 172 20.16 -13.54 -6.86
CA LEU A 172 20.59 -13.47 -5.46
C LEU A 172 19.52 -14.07 -4.52
N CYS A 173 18.25 -13.90 -4.87
CA CYS A 173 17.10 -14.45 -4.13
C CYS A 173 16.81 -15.93 -4.42
N VAL A 174 17.47 -16.52 -5.42
CA VAL A 174 17.38 -17.96 -5.73
C VAL A 174 17.98 -18.86 -4.63
N THR A 175 18.69 -18.28 -3.65
CA THR A 175 19.17 -19.02 -2.47
C THR A 175 18.24 -18.95 -1.26
N GLY A 176 17.10 -18.28 -1.41
CA GLY A 176 16.01 -18.17 -0.45
C GLY A 176 15.48 -19.51 0.03
N VAL A 177 14.91 -19.53 1.22
CA VAL A 177 14.49 -20.76 1.87
C VAL A 177 13.07 -21.08 1.40
N ASP A 178 12.95 -21.98 0.42
CA ASP A 178 11.69 -22.65 0.06
C ASP A 178 11.19 -23.50 1.26
N ASN A 179 10.50 -22.82 2.18
CA ASN A 179 10.22 -23.31 3.52
C ASN A 179 9.15 -24.41 3.52
N ASP A 180 8.35 -24.48 2.47
CA ASP A 180 7.29 -25.47 2.27
C ASP A 180 7.50 -26.42 1.07
N SER A 181 8.56 -26.20 0.28
CA SER A 181 9.05 -27.04 -0.80
C SER A 181 8.13 -27.10 -2.03
N ASP A 182 7.46 -26.00 -2.35
CA ASP A 182 6.56 -25.88 -3.50
C ASP A 182 7.31 -25.47 -4.80
N GLY A 183 8.56 -25.02 -4.66
CA GLY A 183 9.45 -24.59 -5.74
C GLY A 183 9.48 -23.08 -5.98
N VAL A 184 8.84 -22.28 -5.13
CA VAL A 184 8.84 -20.81 -5.09
C VAL A 184 9.46 -20.39 -3.75
N ALA A 185 10.68 -19.85 -3.76
CA ALA A 185 11.38 -19.40 -2.55
C ALA A 185 11.23 -17.88 -2.39
N ASP A 186 11.01 -17.41 -1.15
CA ASP A 186 10.98 -16.01 -0.68
C ASP A 186 10.03 -15.04 -1.44
N CYS A 187 9.29 -15.53 -2.44
CA CYS A 187 8.29 -14.81 -3.24
C CYS A 187 6.92 -15.51 -3.24
N ASP A 188 6.79 -16.46 -2.33
CA ASP A 188 5.54 -17.14 -2.04
C ASP A 188 4.69 -16.21 -1.16
N CYS A 189 3.40 -16.10 -1.47
CA CYS A 189 2.48 -15.33 -0.65
C CYS A 189 2.20 -15.97 0.73
N ASP A 190 2.49 -17.26 0.91
CA ASP A 190 2.37 -18.04 2.14
C ASP A 190 3.46 -19.15 2.22
N ASP A 191 4.68 -18.77 2.64
CA ASP A 191 5.86 -19.64 2.84
C ASP A 191 5.65 -20.87 3.76
N SER A 192 4.44 -21.05 4.30
CA SER A 192 4.08 -22.18 5.16
C SER A 192 3.19 -23.21 4.46
N ASN A 193 2.74 -22.95 3.23
CA ASN A 193 1.68 -23.71 2.58
C ASN A 193 1.96 -23.95 1.08
N PRO A 194 2.40 -25.17 0.70
CA PRO A 194 2.86 -25.45 -0.66
C PRO A 194 1.72 -25.59 -1.67
N GLY A 195 0.50 -25.27 -1.23
CA GLY A 195 -0.69 -25.20 -2.04
C GLY A 195 -0.96 -23.82 -2.63
N VAL A 196 -0.23 -22.79 -2.21
CA VAL A 196 -0.48 -21.37 -2.52
C VAL A 196 0.87 -20.69 -2.66
N TRP A 197 1.07 -19.87 -3.70
CA TRP A 197 2.36 -19.23 -3.98
C TRP A 197 2.27 -17.84 -4.59
N ASP A 198 1.09 -17.41 -5.04
CA ASP A 198 0.94 -16.10 -5.67
C ASP A 198 -0.53 -15.66 -5.71
N SER A 199 -0.78 -14.37 -5.90
CA SER A 199 -2.10 -13.86 -6.27
C SER A 199 -2.60 -14.49 -7.58
N PRO A 200 -3.87 -14.91 -7.66
CA PRO A 200 -4.43 -15.44 -8.89
C PRO A 200 -4.43 -14.40 -10.02
N GLY A 201 -4.02 -14.81 -11.21
CA GLY A 201 -4.08 -13.98 -12.41
C GLY A 201 -5.50 -13.73 -12.91
N GLU A 202 -5.61 -12.98 -14.01
CA GLU A 202 -6.90 -12.65 -14.62
C GLU A 202 -7.66 -13.89 -15.12
N VAL A 203 -8.95 -13.97 -14.78
CA VAL A 203 -9.88 -14.97 -15.32
C VAL A 203 -10.18 -14.64 -16.77
N THR A 204 -10.11 -15.64 -17.65
CA THR A 204 -10.26 -15.42 -19.10
C THR A 204 -11.45 -16.16 -19.68
N MET A 205 -11.79 -15.82 -20.92
CA MET A 205 -12.81 -16.51 -21.71
C MET A 205 -14.19 -16.55 -21.06
N LEU A 206 -14.60 -15.49 -20.36
CA LEU A 206 -15.97 -15.34 -19.88
C LEU A 206 -16.94 -15.38 -21.06
N THR A 207 -17.87 -16.33 -21.03
CA THR A 207 -18.96 -16.47 -21.99
C THR A 207 -20.30 -16.39 -21.28
N LEU A 208 -21.28 -15.80 -21.96
CA LEU A 208 -22.64 -15.67 -21.45
C LEU A 208 -23.61 -16.44 -22.34
N GLN A 209 -24.40 -17.31 -21.72
CA GLN A 209 -25.44 -18.08 -22.37
C GLN A 209 -26.80 -17.73 -21.78
N LYS A 210 -27.75 -17.37 -22.64
CA LYS A 210 -29.10 -17.06 -22.20
C LYS A 210 -29.91 -18.35 -21.99
N GLY A 211 -30.30 -18.60 -20.75
CA GLY A 211 -31.15 -19.73 -20.31
C GLY A 211 -32.58 -19.28 -19.99
N GLY A 212 -33.37 -18.89 -20.99
CA GLY A 212 -34.73 -18.41 -20.74
C GLY A 212 -34.75 -17.06 -20.01
N VAL A 213 -34.97 -17.08 -18.69
CA VAL A 213 -34.93 -15.89 -17.79
C VAL A 213 -33.65 -15.81 -16.96
N THR A 214 -32.71 -16.72 -17.13
CA THR A 214 -31.41 -16.69 -16.45
C THR A 214 -30.29 -16.42 -17.45
N ALA A 215 -29.15 -15.97 -16.94
CA ALA A 215 -27.88 -15.96 -17.64
C ALA A 215 -26.96 -17.00 -16.99
N THR A 216 -26.39 -17.90 -17.79
CA THR A 216 -25.30 -18.78 -17.37
C THR A 216 -24.00 -18.13 -17.80
N LEU A 217 -23.08 -18.00 -16.85
CA LEU A 217 -21.74 -17.47 -17.02
C LEU A 217 -20.79 -18.67 -16.97
N ASP A 218 -19.95 -18.84 -17.98
CA ASP A 218 -18.89 -19.86 -17.98
C ASP A 218 -17.56 -19.17 -18.28
N TRP A 219 -16.48 -19.54 -17.59
CA TRP A 219 -15.15 -18.96 -17.77
C TRP A 219 -14.04 -20.03 -17.75
N ALA A 220 -12.80 -19.59 -17.93
CA ALA A 220 -11.61 -20.43 -17.79
C ALA A 220 -10.74 -19.98 -16.62
N SER A 221 -10.13 -20.95 -15.95
CA SER A 221 -9.14 -20.70 -14.90
C SER A 221 -7.99 -19.81 -15.41
N PRO A 222 -7.41 -18.94 -14.56
CA PRO A 222 -6.26 -18.13 -14.91
C PRO A 222 -5.08 -18.96 -15.41
N ALA A 223 -4.29 -18.39 -16.33
CA ALA A 223 -3.05 -19.03 -16.79
C ALA A 223 -2.00 -19.14 -15.68
N SER A 224 -2.00 -18.17 -14.75
CA SER A 224 -1.20 -18.15 -13.53
C SER A 224 -2.16 -18.24 -12.34
N PRO A 225 -2.46 -19.44 -11.82
CA PRO A 225 -3.45 -19.60 -10.77
C PRO A 225 -2.94 -19.15 -9.39
N GLY A 226 -1.62 -19.15 -9.16
CA GLY A 226 -1.04 -18.76 -7.87
C GLY A 226 -1.37 -19.70 -6.71
N ALA A 227 -2.07 -20.81 -6.98
CA ALA A 227 -2.38 -21.85 -6.02
C ALA A 227 -2.81 -23.13 -6.75
N THR A 228 -2.84 -24.24 -6.00
CA THR A 228 -3.39 -25.53 -6.45
C THR A 228 -4.91 -25.57 -6.47
N SER A 229 -5.56 -24.71 -5.67
CA SER A 229 -7.02 -24.62 -5.56
C SER A 229 -7.46 -23.15 -5.63
N LEU A 230 -8.57 -22.91 -6.31
CA LEU A 230 -9.13 -21.57 -6.51
C LEU A 230 -10.61 -21.56 -6.14
N ASN A 231 -11.04 -20.43 -5.59
CA ASN A 231 -12.44 -20.03 -5.56
C ASN A 231 -12.67 -18.91 -6.59
N TYR A 232 -13.91 -18.67 -6.97
CA TYR A 232 -14.28 -17.62 -7.91
C TYR A 232 -15.40 -16.76 -7.36
N GLU A 233 -15.28 -15.46 -7.60
CA GLU A 233 -16.32 -14.49 -7.32
C GLU A 233 -16.83 -13.89 -8.62
N ALA A 234 -18.15 -13.85 -8.75
CA ALA A 234 -18.84 -13.23 -9.87
C ALA A 234 -19.55 -11.95 -9.43
N LEU A 235 -19.12 -10.83 -9.99
CA LEU A 235 -19.70 -9.51 -9.74
C LEU A 235 -20.61 -9.12 -10.89
N ARG A 236 -21.78 -8.60 -10.56
CA ARG A 236 -22.72 -8.00 -11.50
C ARG A 236 -22.85 -6.51 -11.26
N SER A 237 -22.85 -5.71 -12.32
CA SER A 237 -23.23 -4.29 -12.24
C SER A 237 -24.25 -3.92 -13.33
N GLY A 238 -25.01 -2.86 -13.07
CA GLY A 238 -25.79 -2.17 -14.11
C GLY A 238 -25.03 -1.02 -14.78
N ASP A 239 -23.93 -0.57 -14.16
CA ASP A 239 -23.03 0.47 -14.66
C ASP A 239 -21.69 -0.15 -15.10
N PRO A 240 -21.33 -0.09 -16.40
CA PRO A 240 -20.10 -0.71 -16.90
C PRO A 240 -18.82 -0.11 -16.31
N ASP A 241 -18.90 1.06 -15.69
CA ASP A 241 -17.75 1.79 -15.14
C ASP A 241 -17.69 1.72 -13.59
N ASP A 242 -18.70 1.13 -12.92
CA ASP A 242 -18.75 1.01 -11.45
C ASP A 242 -19.03 -0.42 -10.99
N PHE A 243 -17.96 -1.09 -10.55
CA PHE A 243 -18.00 -2.39 -9.87
C PHE A 243 -17.66 -2.29 -8.38
N VAL A 244 -17.69 -1.08 -7.81
CA VAL A 244 -17.34 -0.82 -6.40
C VAL A 244 -18.59 -0.49 -5.59
N SER A 245 -19.42 0.45 -6.06
CA SER A 245 -20.59 0.91 -5.31
C SER A 245 -21.90 0.37 -5.87
N ALA A 246 -21.95 0.11 -7.18
CA ALA A 246 -23.13 -0.41 -7.87
C ALA A 246 -23.10 -1.92 -8.11
N SER A 247 -22.06 -2.61 -7.66
CA SER A 247 -21.91 -4.06 -7.86
C SER A 247 -22.71 -4.89 -6.87
N GLU A 248 -23.19 -6.03 -7.34
CA GLU A 248 -23.80 -7.08 -6.53
C GLU A 248 -23.06 -8.40 -6.75
N CYS A 249 -22.80 -9.11 -5.67
CA CYS A 249 -22.16 -10.42 -5.71
C CYS A 249 -23.18 -11.50 -6.06
N LEU A 250 -22.87 -12.27 -7.09
CA LEU A 250 -23.66 -13.44 -7.47
C LEU A 250 -23.21 -14.62 -6.61
N GLY A 251 -24.05 -15.00 -5.65
CA GLY A 251 -23.76 -16.13 -4.78
C GLY A 251 -23.64 -17.43 -5.59
N ASP A 252 -22.57 -18.18 -5.32
CA ASP A 252 -22.34 -19.50 -5.92
C ASP A 252 -22.55 -20.63 -4.90
N ALA A 253 -23.14 -21.73 -5.35
CA ALA A 253 -23.28 -22.92 -4.53
C ALA A 253 -21.98 -23.72 -4.44
N ASP A 254 -21.12 -23.62 -5.46
CA ASP A 254 -19.79 -24.24 -5.51
C ASP A 254 -18.79 -23.25 -6.11
N PRO A 255 -18.16 -22.39 -5.29
CA PRO A 255 -17.26 -21.36 -5.79
C PRO A 255 -15.96 -21.93 -6.39
N THR A 256 -15.75 -23.25 -6.38
CA THR A 256 -14.55 -23.88 -6.96
C THR A 256 -14.74 -24.23 -8.45
N ASP A 257 -15.98 -24.22 -8.93
CA ASP A 257 -16.27 -24.53 -10.33
C ASP A 257 -16.09 -23.31 -11.25
N LEU A 258 -16.30 -23.51 -12.55
CA LEU A 258 -16.05 -22.49 -13.58
C LEU A 258 -17.36 -21.95 -14.19
N THR A 259 -18.45 -21.99 -13.44
CA THR A 259 -19.78 -21.58 -13.92
C THR A 259 -20.59 -20.90 -12.83
N ASN A 260 -21.40 -19.91 -13.19
CA ASN A 260 -22.35 -19.29 -12.27
C ASN A 260 -23.66 -18.98 -13.00
N ILE A 261 -24.75 -18.85 -12.26
CA ILE A 261 -26.07 -18.57 -12.81
C ILE A 261 -26.60 -17.30 -12.18
N ASP A 262 -26.80 -16.27 -13.00
CA ASP A 262 -27.58 -15.09 -12.63
C ASP A 262 -29.07 -15.35 -12.92
N PRO A 263 -29.94 -15.43 -11.90
CA PRO A 263 -31.37 -15.64 -12.10
C PRO A 263 -32.13 -14.36 -12.47
N GLU A 264 -31.50 -13.20 -12.41
CA GLU A 264 -32.18 -11.93 -12.65
C GLU A 264 -32.21 -11.51 -14.12
N VAL A 265 -33.25 -10.76 -14.44
CA VAL A 265 -33.45 -10.19 -15.76
C VAL A 265 -33.29 -8.68 -15.67
N PRO A 266 -32.37 -8.07 -16.44
CA PRO A 266 -32.23 -6.61 -16.44
C PRO A 266 -33.51 -5.94 -16.92
N ALA A 267 -33.76 -4.73 -16.42
CA ALA A 267 -34.92 -3.94 -16.84
C ALA A 267 -34.90 -3.69 -18.37
N LEU A 268 -36.07 -3.48 -18.96
CA LEU A 268 -36.18 -3.25 -20.40
C LEU A 268 -35.31 -2.07 -20.85
N GLY A 269 -34.44 -2.31 -21.84
CA GLY A 269 -33.51 -1.30 -22.37
C GLY A 269 -32.21 -1.14 -21.57
N THR A 270 -32.01 -1.93 -20.51
CA THR A 270 -30.77 -2.00 -19.74
C THR A 270 -30.07 -3.34 -19.97
N LEU A 271 -28.83 -3.45 -19.52
CA LEU A 271 -28.07 -4.70 -19.52
C LEU A 271 -27.28 -4.78 -18.21
N TYR A 272 -26.98 -6.01 -17.80
CA TYR A 272 -26.01 -6.26 -16.74
C TYR A 272 -24.62 -6.49 -17.34
N GLN A 273 -23.61 -6.03 -16.63
CA GLN A 273 -22.20 -6.33 -16.91
C GLN A 273 -21.67 -7.25 -15.82
N TYR A 274 -20.70 -8.08 -16.18
CA TYR A 274 -20.17 -9.10 -15.29
C TYR A 274 -18.66 -9.09 -15.32
N LEU A 275 -18.05 -9.21 -14.13
CA LEU A 275 -16.63 -9.42 -13.96
C LEU A 275 -16.43 -10.59 -13.01
N ILE A 276 -15.45 -11.42 -13.32
CA ILE A 276 -15.10 -12.60 -12.53
C ILE A 276 -13.66 -12.43 -12.08
N ARG A 277 -13.35 -12.79 -10.84
CA ARG A 277 -11.98 -12.95 -10.37
C ARG A 277 -11.82 -14.28 -9.66
N ALA A 278 -10.59 -14.78 -9.67
CA ALA A 278 -10.19 -15.91 -8.87
C ALA A 278 -9.69 -15.44 -7.50
N LEU A 279 -9.85 -16.31 -6.50
CA LEU A 279 -9.36 -16.14 -5.14
C LEU A 279 -8.58 -17.40 -4.74
N ASN A 280 -7.60 -17.23 -3.88
CA ASN A 280 -6.94 -18.34 -3.18
C ASN A 280 -6.72 -17.98 -1.70
N ASP A 281 -5.99 -18.84 -1.01
CA ASP A 281 -5.77 -18.72 0.44
C ASP A 281 -4.56 -17.84 0.80
N CYS A 282 -3.96 -17.10 -0.14
CA CYS A 282 -2.90 -16.14 0.23
C CYS A 282 -3.46 -15.13 1.26
N PRO A 283 -2.68 -14.72 2.26
CA PRO A 283 -3.12 -13.82 3.30
C PRO A 283 -3.50 -12.43 2.75
N GLY A 284 -4.51 -11.81 3.37
CA GLY A 284 -4.91 -10.44 3.06
C GLY A 284 -5.41 -10.26 1.62
N THR A 285 -4.99 -9.18 0.97
CA THR A 285 -5.38 -8.85 -0.41
C THR A 285 -4.61 -9.65 -1.45
N ALA A 286 -3.47 -10.26 -1.09
CA ALA A 286 -2.73 -11.14 -1.99
C ALA A 286 -3.57 -12.36 -2.41
N GLY A 287 -4.57 -12.76 -1.60
CA GLY A 287 -5.51 -13.83 -1.95
C GLY A 287 -6.52 -13.47 -3.03
N THR A 288 -6.55 -12.21 -3.47
CA THR A 288 -7.57 -11.67 -4.36
C THR A 288 -7.01 -11.38 -5.74
N GLY A 289 -7.44 -12.16 -6.73
CA GLY A 289 -7.06 -11.94 -8.12
C GLY A 289 -7.69 -10.69 -8.73
N THR A 290 -7.12 -10.24 -9.84
CA THR A 290 -7.62 -9.08 -10.60
C THR A 290 -8.97 -9.36 -11.26
N ILE A 291 -9.83 -8.33 -11.34
CA ILE A 291 -11.07 -8.34 -12.16
C ILE A 291 -10.83 -7.87 -13.60
N GLY A 292 -9.56 -7.78 -14.00
CA GLY A 292 -9.12 -7.32 -15.31
C GLY A 292 -8.80 -5.82 -15.35
N SER A 293 -8.27 -5.40 -16.50
CA SER A 293 -7.87 -4.01 -16.76
C SER A 293 -8.75 -3.38 -17.84
N ASP A 294 -8.78 -2.05 -17.88
CA ASP A 294 -9.36 -1.32 -18.99
C ASP A 294 -8.44 -1.29 -20.22
N SER A 295 -8.87 -0.64 -21.30
CA SER A 295 -8.07 -0.53 -22.54
C SER A 295 -6.77 0.29 -22.38
N GLY A 296 -6.61 0.99 -21.27
CA GLY A 296 -5.40 1.69 -20.88
C GLY A 296 -4.47 0.86 -19.99
N ASN A 297 -4.79 -0.43 -19.76
CA ASN A 297 -4.12 -1.31 -18.80
C ASN A 297 -4.21 -0.83 -17.35
N VAL A 298 -5.22 -0.02 -17.00
CA VAL A 298 -5.49 0.34 -15.61
C VAL A 298 -6.38 -0.74 -15.01
N GLN A 299 -5.95 -1.34 -13.90
CA GLN A 299 -6.73 -2.34 -13.18
C GLN A 299 -8.07 -1.74 -12.74
N ARG A 300 -9.15 -2.48 -12.96
CA ARG A 300 -10.48 -2.05 -12.54
C ARG A 300 -10.65 -2.28 -11.04
N PRO A 301 -11.17 -1.30 -10.29
CA PRO A 301 -11.51 -1.51 -8.88
C PRO A 301 -12.81 -2.29 -8.75
N ALA A 302 -12.91 -3.13 -7.72
CA ALA A 302 -14.12 -3.87 -7.40
C ALA A 302 -14.36 -3.98 -5.89
N ALA A 303 -15.63 -4.11 -5.51
CA ALA A 303 -16.01 -4.51 -4.17
C ALA A 303 -15.59 -5.97 -3.88
N ALA A 304 -15.34 -6.25 -2.61
CA ALA A 304 -15.21 -7.63 -2.13
C ALA A 304 -16.58 -8.26 -1.86
N CYS A 305 -16.72 -9.54 -2.20
CA CYS A 305 -17.90 -10.28 -1.79
C CYS A 305 -17.76 -10.75 -0.33
N PRO A 306 -18.85 -10.71 0.45
CA PRO A 306 -18.85 -11.09 1.86
C PRO A 306 -18.81 -12.61 2.08
#